data_AF-A0A358R2N1-F1
#
_entry.id   AF-A0A358R2N1-F1
#
_cell.length_a   1.000
_cell.length_b   1.000
_cell.length_c   1.000
_cell.angle_alpha   90.00
_cell.angle_beta   90.00
_cell.angle_gamma   90.00
#
_symmetry.space_group_name_H-M   'P 1'
#
loop_
_entity.id
_entity.type
_entity.pdbx_description
1 polymer ?
#
loop_
_entity_poly.entity_id
_entity_poly.type
_entity_poly.pdbx_seq_one_letter_code
_entity_poly.pdbx_strand_id
1 'polypeptide(L)'
;MTTTNGTRALEYSKGAEEILVGGFLNYSAILERVEGALYQSIPVTLFCAGWRGCPALEDTLFAGMILNALLERGNPSLQPLSDAGHMAICLAQRLGEKAPVGIVKQSDHARRLAGLVGEDEVEVCCSMDACPVLPVMLDGTIELSKR
;
A
#
# COMPACT_ATOMS: atom_id res chain seq x y z
N MET A 1 -16.83 -8.84 -5.86
CA MET A 1 -16.30 -7.49 -6.19
C MET A 1 -15.26 -7.66 -7.29
N THR A 2 -15.27 -6.85 -8.35
CA THR A 2 -14.32 -6.96 -9.47
C THR A 2 -13.74 -5.58 -9.77
N THR A 3 -12.42 -5.43 -9.65
CA THR A 3 -11.70 -4.21 -10.04
C THR A 3 -10.59 -4.59 -11.01
N THR A 4 -10.38 -3.79 -12.07
CA THR A 4 -9.44 -4.15 -13.14
C THR A 4 -7.99 -4.23 -12.65
N ASN A 5 -7.58 -3.35 -11.73
CA ASN A 5 -6.18 -3.28 -11.28
C ASN A 5 -5.94 -4.20 -10.09
N GLY A 6 -6.81 -4.14 -9.07
CA GLY A 6 -6.67 -4.95 -7.86
C GLY A 6 -6.74 -6.45 -8.12
N THR A 7 -7.70 -6.90 -8.95
CA THR A 7 -7.82 -8.33 -9.29
C THR A 7 -6.60 -8.85 -10.06
N ARG A 8 -6.00 -8.01 -10.93
CA ARG A 8 -4.77 -8.37 -11.66
C ARG A 8 -3.56 -8.44 -10.74
N ALA A 9 -3.42 -7.49 -9.81
CA ALA A 9 -2.36 -7.52 -8.80
C ALA A 9 -2.43 -8.81 -7.98
N LEU A 10 -3.62 -9.15 -7.48
CA LEU A 10 -3.86 -10.38 -6.72
C LEU A 10 -3.56 -11.65 -7.53
N GLU A 11 -3.92 -11.69 -8.82
CA GLU A 11 -3.61 -12.80 -9.71
C GLU A 11 -2.09 -13.02 -9.83
N TYR A 12 -1.33 -11.93 -10.01
CA TYR A 12 0.14 -12.01 -10.08
C TYR A 12 0.79 -12.37 -8.75
N SER A 13 0.10 -12.17 -7.63
CA SER A 13 0.59 -12.48 -6.29
C SER A 13 0.33 -13.93 -5.83
N LYS A 14 -0.39 -14.75 -6.60
CA LYS A 14 -0.81 -16.12 -6.20
C LYS A 14 0.31 -17.08 -5.76
N GLY A 15 1.56 -16.81 -6.11
CA GLY A 15 2.72 -17.60 -5.68
C GLY A 15 3.26 -17.24 -4.29
N ALA A 16 2.75 -16.19 -3.65
CA ALA A 16 3.19 -15.77 -2.33
C ALA A 16 2.58 -16.66 -1.23
N GLU A 17 3.35 -16.89 -0.16
CA GLU A 17 2.90 -17.63 1.04
C GLU A 17 1.74 -16.91 1.74
N GLU A 18 1.77 -15.57 1.74
CA GLU A 18 0.73 -14.73 2.29
C GLU A 18 0.52 -13.52 1.38
N ILE A 19 -0.75 -13.16 1.15
CA ILE A 19 -1.14 -12.00 0.35
C ILE A 19 -2.02 -11.10 1.22
N LEU A 20 -1.53 -9.89 1.47
CA LEU A 20 -2.19 -8.87 2.29
C LEU A 20 -2.76 -7.77 1.39
N VAL A 21 -3.89 -7.19 1.80
CA VAL A 21 -4.45 -6.00 1.16
C VAL A 21 -4.24 -4.79 2.06
N GLY A 22 -3.42 -3.85 1.60
CA GLY A 22 -3.05 -2.65 2.34
C GLY A 22 -3.48 -1.36 1.65
N GLY A 23 -3.79 -0.36 2.46
CA GLY A 23 -4.03 1.03 2.06
C GLY A 23 -3.93 1.96 3.27
N PHE A 24 -4.12 3.27 3.07
CA PHE A 24 -3.97 4.26 4.16
C PHE A 24 -4.88 3.94 5.37
N LEU A 25 -6.07 3.39 5.11
CA LEU A 25 -7.05 2.98 6.13
C LEU A 25 -6.52 1.97 7.15
N ASN A 26 -5.54 1.13 6.80
CA ASN A 26 -5.00 0.09 7.66
C ASN A 26 -3.46 0.09 7.71
N TYR A 27 -2.88 1.26 7.52
CA TYR A 27 -1.44 1.48 7.41
C TYR A 27 -0.63 0.80 8.53
N SER A 28 -0.98 1.05 9.78
CA SER A 28 -0.24 0.54 10.95
C SER A 28 -0.28 -0.99 11.02
N ALA A 29 -1.43 -1.61 10.71
CA ALA A 29 -1.57 -3.07 10.69
C ALA A 29 -0.67 -3.71 9.63
N ILE A 30 -0.56 -3.08 8.45
CA ILE A 30 0.32 -3.53 7.37
C ILE A 30 1.79 -3.35 7.75
N LEU A 31 2.15 -2.18 8.30
CA LEU A 31 3.51 -1.89 8.73
C LEU A 31 4.02 -2.93 9.74
N GLU A 32 3.22 -3.23 10.77
CA GLU A 32 3.58 -4.22 11.78
C GLU A 32 3.71 -5.63 11.19
N ARG A 33 2.82 -6.03 10.27
CA ARG A 33 2.88 -7.36 9.64
C ARG A 33 4.11 -7.51 8.75
N VAL A 34 4.46 -6.47 7.99
CA VAL A 34 5.64 -6.43 7.13
C VAL A 34 6.91 -6.44 7.97
N GLU A 35 6.98 -5.62 9.02
CA GLU A 35 8.13 -5.59 9.94
C GLU A 35 8.38 -6.97 10.58
N GLY A 36 7.33 -7.62 11.07
CA GLY A 36 7.41 -8.98 11.62
C GLY A 36 7.89 -10.01 10.59
N ALA A 37 7.42 -9.93 9.35
CA ALA A 37 7.87 -10.82 8.27
C ALA A 37 9.38 -10.64 7.99
N LEU A 38 9.85 -9.40 7.93
CA LEU A 38 11.27 -9.09 7.72
C LEU A 38 12.15 -9.58 8.87
N TYR A 39 11.70 -9.48 10.13
CA TYR A 39 12.42 -10.07 11.27
C TYR A 39 12.51 -11.59 11.20
N GLN A 40 11.54 -12.24 10.57
CA GLN A 40 11.54 -13.68 10.32
C GLN A 40 12.27 -14.06 9.02
N SER A 41 12.93 -13.10 8.35
CA SER A 41 13.60 -13.30 7.06
C SER A 41 12.68 -13.81 5.95
N ILE A 42 11.39 -13.47 6.04
CA ILE A 42 10.41 -13.77 4.99
C ILE A 42 10.52 -12.67 3.91
N PRO A 43 10.71 -13.03 2.63
CA PRO A 43 10.75 -12.05 1.54
C PRO A 43 9.42 -11.30 1.40
N VAL A 44 9.49 -9.98 1.31
CA VAL A 44 8.31 -9.12 1.15
C VAL A 44 8.36 -8.39 -0.19
N THR A 45 7.23 -8.38 -0.90
CA THR A 45 7.03 -7.55 -2.10
C THR A 45 5.85 -6.61 -1.88
N LEU A 46 6.09 -5.29 -1.96
CA LEU A 46 5.03 -4.28 -1.98
C LEU A 46 4.51 -4.12 -3.41
N PHE A 47 3.42 -4.81 -3.73
CA PHE A 47 2.83 -4.79 -5.07
C PHE A 47 1.89 -3.58 -5.23
N CYS A 48 2.34 -2.54 -5.93
CA CYS A 48 1.48 -1.43 -6.33
C CYS A 48 0.63 -1.84 -7.54
N ALA A 49 -0.70 -1.78 -7.42
CA ALA A 49 -1.62 -2.21 -8.49
C ALA A 49 -1.54 -1.27 -9.70
N GLY A 50 -1.21 0.00 -9.47
CA GLY A 50 -1.07 1.01 -10.50
C GLY A 50 -2.41 1.37 -11.15
N TRP A 51 -2.34 2.20 -12.18
CA TRP A 51 -3.49 2.57 -12.97
C TRP A 51 -3.16 2.58 -14.46
N ARG A 52 -3.92 1.80 -15.25
CA ARG A 52 -3.75 1.67 -16.72
C ARG A 52 -2.34 1.25 -17.16
N GLY A 53 -1.67 0.44 -16.34
CA GLY A 53 -0.30 -0.01 -16.62
C GLY A 53 0.78 1.02 -16.29
N CYS A 54 0.41 2.13 -15.66
CA CYS A 54 1.33 3.15 -15.16
C CYS A 54 1.39 3.12 -13.62
N PRO A 55 2.49 3.60 -13.01
CA PRO A 55 2.56 3.81 -11.56
C PRO A 55 1.43 4.71 -11.08
N ALA A 56 0.75 4.28 -10.01
CA ALA A 56 -0.22 5.11 -9.30
C ALA A 56 0.50 5.86 -8.18
N LEU A 57 0.21 7.16 -8.05
CA LEU A 57 0.91 8.04 -7.10
C LEU A 57 0.58 7.63 -5.66
N GLU A 58 -0.68 7.34 -5.39
CA GLU A 58 -1.21 6.89 -4.12
C GLU A 58 -0.63 5.54 -3.68
N ASP A 59 -0.56 4.56 -4.60
CA ASP A 59 0.04 3.25 -4.32
C ASP A 59 1.53 3.39 -4.00
N THR A 60 2.24 4.18 -4.81
CA THR A 60 3.68 4.41 -4.65
C THR A 60 3.97 5.15 -3.35
N LEU A 61 3.14 6.13 -3.00
CA LEU A 61 3.24 6.88 -1.75
C LEU A 61 3.02 5.95 -0.55
N PHE A 62 1.97 5.12 -0.58
CA PHE A 62 1.70 4.16 0.49
C PHE A 62 2.87 3.18 0.68
N ALA A 63 3.38 2.59 -0.40
CA ALA A 63 4.54 1.72 -0.34
C ALA A 63 5.78 2.44 0.21
N GLY A 64 6.01 3.68 -0.23
CA GLY A 64 7.09 4.53 0.24
C GLY A 64 7.00 4.84 1.73
N MET A 65 5.80 5.09 2.26
CA MET A 65 5.58 5.34 3.69
C MET A 65 5.95 4.13 4.54
N ILE A 66 5.55 2.92 4.11
CA ILE A 66 5.94 1.66 4.78
C ILE A 66 7.46 1.51 4.80
N LEU A 67 8.12 1.66 3.65
CA LEU A 67 9.57 1.52 3.55
C LEU A 67 10.31 2.58 4.37
N ASN A 68 9.85 3.83 4.34
CA ASN A 68 10.47 4.91 5.11
C ASN A 68 10.33 4.67 6.62
N ALA A 69 9.16 4.23 7.09
CA ALA A 69 8.96 3.90 8.50
C ALA A 69 9.85 2.74 8.96
N LEU A 70 10.02 1.69 8.14
CA LEU A 70 10.92 0.57 8.44
C LEU A 70 12.39 1.02 8.48
N LEU A 71 12.77 1.96 7.60
CA LEU A 71 14.10 2.55 7.58
C LEU A 71 14.37 3.38 8.84
N GLU A 72 13.42 4.22 9.25
CA GLU A 72 13.49 5.02 10.48
C GLU A 72 13.52 4.16 11.75
N ARG A 73 12.83 3.02 11.75
CA ARG A 73 12.89 2.01 12.82
C ARG A 73 14.20 1.22 12.83
N GLY A 74 15.06 1.39 11.83
CA GLY A 74 16.35 0.72 11.75
C GLY A 74 16.24 -0.79 11.49
N ASN A 75 15.23 -1.23 10.73
CA ASN A 75 15.05 -2.65 10.43
C ASN A 75 16.26 -3.19 9.63
N PRO A 76 17.02 -4.16 10.16
CA PRO A 76 18.27 -4.61 9.53
C PRO A 76 18.05 -5.44 8.27
N SER A 77 16.85 -5.99 8.09
CA SER A 77 16.49 -6.87 6.97
C SER A 77 15.85 -6.13 5.78
N LEU A 78 15.75 -4.79 5.85
CA LEU A 78 15.13 -3.97 4.80
C LEU A 78 15.96 -3.92 3.51
N GLN A 79 17.28 -4.11 3.61
CA GLN A 79 18.20 -4.03 2.49
C GLN A 79 18.55 -5.43 1.94
N PRO A 80 18.79 -5.57 0.63
CA PRO A 80 18.81 -4.51 -0.39
C PRO A 80 17.41 -4.08 -0.87
N LEU A 81 17.26 -2.81 -1.24
CA LEU A 81 16.06 -2.28 -1.91
C LEU A 81 16.25 -2.21 -3.44
N SER A 82 15.14 -2.34 -4.17
CA SER A 82 15.11 -2.06 -5.61
C SER A 82 15.07 -0.57 -5.90
N ASP A 83 15.37 -0.16 -7.13
CA ASP A 83 15.22 1.23 -7.59
C ASP A 83 13.80 1.76 -7.35
N ALA A 84 12.79 0.91 -7.54
CA ALA A 84 11.40 1.25 -7.24
C ALA A 84 11.18 1.55 -5.75
N GLY A 85 11.82 0.78 -4.87
CA GLY A 85 11.82 1.03 -3.43
C GLY A 85 12.47 2.36 -3.07
N HIS A 86 13.63 2.67 -3.67
CA HIS A 86 14.30 3.96 -3.48
C HIS A 86 13.43 5.14 -3.95
N MET A 87 12.82 5.04 -5.14
CA MET A 87 11.90 6.06 -5.66
C MET A 87 10.70 6.27 -4.73
N ALA A 88 10.13 5.19 -4.21
CA ALA A 88 9.00 5.25 -3.28
C ALA A 88 9.38 5.93 -1.95
N ILE A 89 10.55 5.59 -1.37
CA ILE A 89 11.05 6.28 -0.17
C ILE A 89 11.24 7.77 -0.44
N CYS A 90 11.89 8.16 -1.55
CA CYS A 90 12.07 9.57 -1.88
C CYS A 90 10.73 10.32 -2.03
N LEU A 91 9.73 9.67 -2.63
CA LEU A 91 8.39 10.22 -2.71
C LEU A 91 7.79 10.43 -1.32
N ALA A 92 7.86 9.42 -0.45
CA ALA A 92 7.32 9.48 0.90
C ALA A 92 8.04 10.50 1.79
N GLN A 93 9.37 10.61 1.72
CA GLN A 93 10.12 11.63 2.48
C GLN A 93 9.76 13.05 2.05
N ARG A 94 9.51 13.25 0.75
CA ARG A 94 9.15 14.58 0.23
C ARG A 94 7.70 14.97 0.49
N LEU A 95 6.82 13.98 0.62
CA LEU A 95 5.37 14.19 0.62
C LEU A 95 4.68 13.80 1.93
N GLY A 96 5.25 12.88 2.71
CA GLY A 96 4.64 12.23 3.88
C GLY A 96 4.45 13.12 5.10
N GLU A 97 5.11 14.27 5.17
CA GLU A 97 4.86 15.28 6.22
C GLU A 97 3.56 16.07 6.00
N LYS A 98 2.97 16.00 4.79
CA LYS A 98 1.71 16.67 4.45
C LYS A 98 0.66 15.61 4.18
N ALA A 99 -0.50 15.72 4.82
CA ALA A 99 -1.58 14.73 4.76
C ALA A 99 -1.78 14.12 3.35
N PRO A 100 -1.87 12.78 3.21
CA PRO A 100 -1.92 12.08 1.92
C PRO A 100 -2.97 12.64 0.96
N VAL A 101 -4.12 13.07 1.50
CA VAL A 101 -5.27 13.63 0.77
C VAL A 101 -4.86 14.69 -0.26
N GLY A 102 -4.03 15.66 0.12
CA GLY A 102 -3.73 16.80 -0.76
C GLY A 102 -2.95 16.44 -2.02
N ILE A 103 -2.12 15.40 -1.94
CA ILE A 103 -1.33 14.86 -3.06
C ILE A 103 -2.15 13.83 -3.83
N VAL A 104 -2.87 12.96 -3.12
CA VAL A 104 -3.71 11.94 -3.76
C VAL A 104 -4.77 12.61 -4.63
N LYS A 105 -5.43 13.68 -4.16
CA LYS A 105 -6.37 14.49 -4.96
C LYS A 105 -5.76 15.05 -6.26
N GLN A 106 -4.43 15.18 -6.35
CA GLN A 106 -3.75 15.62 -7.58
C GLN A 106 -3.43 14.48 -8.55
N SER A 107 -3.53 13.21 -8.12
CA SER A 107 -3.25 12.06 -8.99
C SER A 107 -4.29 11.92 -10.12
N ASP A 108 -3.86 11.42 -11.27
CA ASP A 108 -4.76 11.18 -12.41
C ASP A 108 -5.90 10.22 -12.04
N HIS A 109 -5.60 9.22 -11.20
CA HIS A 109 -6.59 8.26 -10.73
C HIS A 109 -7.62 8.90 -9.80
N ALA A 110 -7.19 9.64 -8.78
CA ALA A 110 -8.10 10.26 -7.83
C ALA A 110 -8.93 11.39 -8.46
N ARG A 111 -8.37 12.19 -9.37
CA ARG A 111 -9.16 13.22 -10.09
C ARG A 111 -10.29 12.60 -10.89
N ARG A 112 -10.03 11.46 -11.54
CA ARG A 112 -11.08 10.69 -12.23
C ARG A 112 -12.09 10.10 -11.23
N LEU A 113 -11.61 9.54 -10.12
CA LEU A 113 -12.46 8.91 -9.10
C LEU A 113 -13.38 9.93 -8.43
N ALA A 114 -12.88 11.11 -8.07
CA ALA A 114 -13.68 12.19 -7.50
C ALA A 114 -14.85 12.62 -8.41
N GLY A 115 -14.65 12.59 -9.74
CA GLY A 115 -15.72 12.85 -10.70
C GLY A 115 -16.79 11.73 -10.79
N LEU A 116 -16.55 10.57 -10.20
CA LEU A 116 -17.47 9.41 -10.18
C LEU A 116 -18.15 9.20 -8.83
N VAL A 117 -17.44 9.42 -7.73
CA VAL A 117 -17.91 9.07 -6.37
C VAL A 117 -17.95 10.25 -5.39
N GLY A 118 -17.54 11.45 -5.82
CA GLY A 118 -17.45 12.63 -4.96
C GLY A 118 -16.09 12.76 -4.26
N GLU A 119 -15.77 13.97 -3.78
CA GLU A 119 -14.47 14.23 -3.13
C GLU A 119 -14.35 13.58 -1.74
N ASP A 120 -15.48 13.45 -1.03
CA ASP A 120 -15.52 12.94 0.34
C ASP A 120 -15.03 11.48 0.43
N GLU A 121 -15.30 10.66 -0.60
CA GLU A 121 -14.83 9.27 -0.62
C GLU A 121 -13.31 9.17 -0.79
N VAL A 122 -12.69 10.09 -1.55
CA VAL A 122 -11.23 10.14 -1.69
C VAL A 122 -10.57 10.49 -0.35
N GLU A 123 -11.20 11.37 0.44
CA GLU A 123 -10.72 11.73 1.78
C GLU A 123 -10.81 10.55 2.76
N VAL A 124 -11.91 9.79 2.71
CA VAL A 124 -12.04 8.56 3.49
C VAL A 124 -10.93 7.58 3.13
N CYS A 125 -10.71 7.31 1.84
CA CYS A 125 -9.64 6.39 1.40
C CYS A 125 -8.22 6.83 1.83
N CYS A 126 -8.00 8.12 2.05
CA CYS A 126 -6.73 8.69 2.50
C CYS A 126 -6.63 8.83 4.02
N SER A 127 -7.67 8.47 4.77
CA SER A 127 -7.69 8.57 6.23
C SER A 127 -6.79 7.49 6.84
N MET A 128 -5.72 7.92 7.50
CA MET A 128 -4.74 7.03 8.11
C MET A 128 -5.40 6.24 9.25
N ASP A 129 -5.28 4.91 9.21
CA ASP A 129 -5.69 3.99 10.27
C ASP A 129 -7.16 4.08 10.72
N ALA A 130 -8.05 4.57 9.85
CA ALA A 130 -9.49 4.59 10.12
C ALA A 130 -10.13 3.19 10.20
N CYS A 131 -9.48 2.17 9.65
CA CYS A 131 -9.90 0.77 9.73
C CYS A 131 -8.66 -0.14 9.89
N PRO A 132 -8.06 -0.26 11.09
CA PRO A 132 -6.78 -0.92 11.32
C PRO A 132 -6.91 -2.46 11.37
N VAL A 133 -7.54 -3.03 10.35
CA VAL A 133 -7.70 -4.48 10.17
C VAL A 133 -6.67 -4.99 9.17
N LEU A 134 -6.40 -6.29 9.20
CA LEU A 134 -5.47 -6.95 8.28
C LEU A 134 -6.24 -7.89 7.33
N PRO A 135 -6.67 -7.44 6.15
CA PRO A 135 -7.29 -8.32 5.17
C PRO A 135 -6.24 -9.23 4.50
N VAL A 136 -6.56 -10.52 4.41
CA VAL A 136 -5.71 -11.56 3.82
C VAL A 136 -6.49 -12.25 2.70
N MET A 137 -5.83 -12.52 1.58
CA MET A 137 -6.39 -13.34 0.51
C MET A 137 -6.14 -14.83 0.81
N LEU A 138 -7.22 -15.61 0.92
CA LEU A 138 -7.21 -17.06 1.13
C LEU A 138 -8.11 -17.71 0.07
N ASP A 139 -7.61 -18.63 -0.74
CA ASP A 139 -8.41 -19.41 -1.71
C ASP A 139 -9.36 -18.58 -2.61
N GLY A 140 -8.97 -17.34 -2.94
CA GLY A 140 -9.75 -16.43 -3.78
C GLY A 140 -10.78 -15.58 -3.03
N THR A 141 -10.88 -15.69 -1.70
CA THR A 141 -11.65 -14.80 -0.82
C THR A 141 -10.73 -13.88 -0.03
N ILE A 142 -11.17 -12.64 0.22
CA ILE A 142 -10.50 -11.72 1.15
C ILE A 142 -11.21 -11.84 2.49
N GLU A 143 -10.48 -12.28 3.50
CA GLU A 143 -10.97 -12.47 4.86
C GLU A 143 -10.18 -11.59 5.84
N LEU A 144 -10.78 -11.28 6.98
CA LEU A 144 -10.03 -10.65 8.07
C LEU A 144 -9.08 -11.69 8.67
N SER A 145 -7.81 -11.32 8.82
CA SER A 145 -6.83 -12.15 9.51
C SER A 145 -7.36 -12.50 10.90
N LYS A 146 -7.54 -13.80 11.15
CA LYS A 146 -7.81 -14.34 12.48
C LYS A 146 -6.46 -14.44 13.20
N ARG A 147 -5.97 -13.30 13.71
CA ARG A 147 -4.95 -13.33 14.76
C ARG A 147 -5.61 -13.67 16.08
#